data_AF-A0AAU2HHN2-F1
#
_entry.id   AF-A0AAU2HHN2-F1
#
_cell.length_a   1.000
_cell.length_b   1.000
_cell.length_c   1.000
_cell.angle_alpha   90.00
_cell.angle_beta   90.00
_cell.angle_gamma   90.00
#
_symmetry.space_group_name_H-M   'P 1'
#
loop_
_entity.id
_entity.type
_entity.pdbx_description
1 polymer ?
#
loop_
_entity_poly.entity_id
_entity_poly.type
_entity_poly.pdbx_seq_one_letter_code
_entity_poly.pdbx_strand_id
1 'polypeptide(L)'
;MTDVERRKSNVTYSAPVGSVDLAAFQDDGTPYEIWACDDCLPWHAEVVRVEREILVREWHAVDCPQFQDLVADSGRDSSADRTSCPAPAGYILAIAAAQREAVGQ
;
A
#
# COMPACT_ATOMS: atom_id res chain seq x y z
N MET A 1 34.84 8.89 -5.81
CA MET A 1 33.71 8.84 -4.87
C MET A 1 32.58 9.60 -5.52
N THR A 2 31.76 8.92 -6.31
CA THR A 2 30.60 9.53 -6.97
C THR A 2 29.48 9.63 -5.96
N ASP A 3 29.08 10.87 -5.69
CA ASP A 3 27.87 11.25 -4.99
C ASP A 3 26.71 10.41 -5.53
N VAL A 4 26.19 9.50 -4.72
CA VAL A 4 24.91 8.85 -5.02
C VAL A 4 23.90 9.97 -4.83
N GLU A 5 23.65 10.71 -5.92
CA GLU A 5 22.59 11.71 -5.95
C GLU A 5 21.36 11.02 -5.38
N ARG A 6 20.96 11.44 -4.18
CA ARG A 6 19.76 10.96 -3.51
C ARG A 6 18.62 11.26 -4.46
N ARG A 7 18.23 10.26 -5.27
CA ARG A 7 17.18 10.42 -6.28
C ARG A 7 15.97 11.01 -5.57
N LYS A 8 15.58 12.21 -5.97
CA LYS A 8 14.36 12.83 -5.46
C LYS A 8 13.21 11.87 -5.74
N SER A 9 12.43 11.51 -4.71
CA SER A 9 11.26 10.66 -4.85
C SER A 9 10.33 11.22 -5.93
N ASN A 10 10.00 10.40 -6.93
CA ASN A 10 9.01 10.80 -7.92
C ASN A 10 7.62 10.53 -7.34
N VAL A 11 6.95 11.59 -6.87
CA VAL A 11 5.62 11.55 -6.24
C VAL A 11 4.58 12.39 -7.02
N THR A 12 4.90 12.69 -8.27
CA THR A 12 4.06 13.50 -9.17
C THR A 12 3.00 12.66 -9.89
N TYR A 13 2.11 13.31 -10.66
CA TYR A 13 1.09 12.64 -11.49
C TYR A 13 1.66 11.62 -12.49
N SER A 14 2.95 11.70 -12.81
CA SER A 14 3.64 10.76 -13.71
C SER A 14 4.35 9.62 -12.99
N ALA A 15 4.29 9.59 -11.66
CA ALA A 15 4.94 8.58 -10.86
C ALA A 15 4.31 7.21 -11.10
N PRO A 16 5.11 6.13 -11.12
CA PRO A 16 4.55 4.79 -11.03
C PRO A 16 3.78 4.67 -9.70
N VAL A 17 2.56 4.15 -9.76
CA VAL A 17 1.67 3.99 -8.61
C VAL A 17 1.65 2.54 -8.16
N GLY A 18 1.64 2.31 -6.85
CA GLY A 18 1.35 1.04 -6.21
C GLY A 18 0.16 1.17 -5.26
N SER A 19 -0.44 0.05 -4.85
CA SER A 19 -1.54 0.04 -3.91
C SER A 19 -1.26 -0.85 -2.72
N VAL A 20 -1.81 -0.47 -1.57
CA VAL A 20 -1.73 -1.22 -0.32
C VAL A 20 -3.12 -1.36 0.28
N ASP A 21 -3.51 -2.57 0.65
CA ASP A 21 -4.74 -2.83 1.40
C ASP A 21 -4.46 -2.72 2.90
N LEU A 22 -5.27 -2.01 3.65
CA LEU A 22 -5.16 -1.84 5.10
C LEU A 22 -6.44 -2.32 5.78
N ALA A 23 -6.33 -2.92 6.97
CA ALA A 23 -7.51 -3.29 7.74
C ALA A 23 -8.29 -2.03 8.16
N ALA A 24 -9.60 -1.99 7.92
CA ALA A 24 -10.42 -0.83 8.32
C ALA A 24 -10.64 -0.77 9.85
N PHE A 25 -10.43 -1.89 10.53
CA PHE A 25 -10.57 -2.04 11.98
C PHE A 25 -9.39 -2.84 12.55
N GLN A 26 -8.99 -2.51 13.77
CA GLN A 26 -8.07 -3.31 14.58
C GLN A 26 -8.79 -4.55 15.14
N ASP A 27 -8.05 -5.50 15.70
CA ASP A 27 -8.59 -6.75 16.25
C ASP A 27 -9.57 -6.53 17.43
N ASP A 28 -9.44 -5.41 18.14
CA ASP A 28 -10.34 -5.01 19.22
C ASP A 28 -11.60 -4.28 18.72
N GLY A 29 -11.74 -4.11 17.40
CA GLY A 29 -12.84 -3.39 16.75
C GLY A 29 -12.67 -1.88 16.66
N THR A 30 -11.54 -1.32 17.14
CA THR A 30 -11.22 0.10 16.99
C THR A 30 -11.04 0.45 15.51
N PRO A 31 -11.69 1.50 14.97
CA PRO A 31 -11.51 1.88 13.58
C PRO A 31 -10.07 2.35 13.32
N TYR A 32 -9.54 2.04 12.14
CA TYR A 32 -8.25 2.55 11.69
C TYR A 32 -8.43 3.96 11.11
N GLU A 33 -7.65 4.92 11.59
CA GLU A 33 -7.69 6.29 11.08
C GLU A 33 -6.73 6.42 9.88
N ILE A 34 -7.23 7.05 8.81
CA ILE A 34 -6.47 7.24 7.58
C ILE A 34 -6.38 8.74 7.30
N TRP A 35 -5.16 9.19 7.07
CA TRP A 35 -4.85 10.56 6.72
C TRP A 35 -4.40 10.65 5.28
N ALA A 36 -4.78 11.73 4.61
CA ALA A 36 -4.33 12.00 3.26
C ALA A 36 -2.79 12.05 3.21
N CYS A 37 -2.19 11.41 2.21
CA CYS A 37 -0.77 11.56 1.96
C CYS A 37 -0.51 12.93 1.33
N ASP A 38 0.23 13.77 2.06
CA ASP A 38 0.59 15.12 1.59
C ASP A 38 1.67 15.12 0.50
N ASP A 39 2.37 14.00 0.32
CA ASP A 39 3.46 13.86 -0.64
C ASP A 39 2.98 13.37 -2.02
N CYS A 40 1.91 12.57 -2.08
CA CYS A 40 1.45 11.93 -3.31
C CYS A 40 0.47 12.80 -4.10
N LEU A 41 0.70 12.94 -5.40
CA LEU A 41 -0.26 13.56 -6.33
C LEU A 41 -0.62 12.63 -7.50
N PRO A 42 -1.89 12.19 -7.63
CA PRO A 42 -2.97 12.32 -6.67
C PRO A 42 -2.88 11.24 -5.58
N TRP A 43 -3.11 11.62 -4.32
CA TRP A 43 -3.47 10.64 -3.29
C TRP A 43 -4.91 10.17 -3.49
N HIS A 44 -5.14 8.87 -3.38
CA HIS A 44 -6.44 8.23 -3.62
C HIS A 44 -6.62 7.06 -2.64
N ALA A 45 -7.86 6.85 -2.19
CA ALA A 45 -8.23 5.76 -1.30
C ALA A 45 -9.66 5.26 -1.58
N GLU A 46 -9.91 3.98 -1.35
CA GLU A 46 -11.18 3.31 -1.60
C GLU A 46 -11.46 2.30 -0.49
N VAL A 47 -12.72 2.16 -0.12
CA VAL A 47 -13.15 1.09 0.77
C VAL A 47 -13.45 -0.15 -0.08
N VAL A 48 -12.72 -1.24 0.17
CA VAL A 48 -12.90 -2.51 -0.54
C VAL A 48 -13.40 -3.58 0.42
N ARG A 49 -14.23 -4.48 -0.09
CA ARG A 49 -14.70 -5.66 0.66
C ARG A 49 -14.09 -6.91 0.05
N VAL A 50 -13.27 -7.62 0.83
CA VAL A 50 -12.67 -8.89 0.43
C VAL A 50 -13.24 -9.97 1.34
N GLU A 51 -13.94 -10.92 0.73
CA GLU A 51 -14.69 -11.96 1.45
C GLU A 51 -15.70 -11.38 2.47
N ARG A 52 -15.30 -11.31 3.74
CA ARG A 52 -16.11 -10.77 4.85
C ARG A 52 -15.47 -9.60 5.56
N GLU A 53 -14.29 -9.19 5.14
CA GLU A 53 -13.52 -8.11 5.75
C GLU A 53 -13.71 -6.80 4.98
N ILE A 54 -13.71 -5.69 5.72
CA ILE A 54 -13.68 -4.35 5.16
C ILE A 54 -12.23 -3.87 5.27
N LEU A 55 -11.67 -3.53 4.12
CA LEU A 55 -10.32 -3.01 3.99
C LEU A 55 -10.39 -1.62 3.37
N VAL A 56 -9.36 -0.82 3.59
CA VAL A 56 -9.13 0.41 2.85
C VAL A 56 -7.92 0.21 1.96
N ARG A 57 -8.11 0.37 0.65
CA ARG A 57 -7.02 0.39 -0.30
C ARG A 57 -6.53 1.83 -0.44
N GLU A 58 -5.24 2.04 -0.31
CA GLU A 58 -4.58 3.32 -0.60
C GLU A 58 -3.67 3.20 -1.81
N TRP A 59 -3.62 4.24 -2.63
CA TRP A 59 -2.75 4.34 -3.80
C TRP A 59 -1.71 5.43 -3.59
N HIS A 60 -0.46 5.07 -3.81
CA HIS A 60 0.68 5.96 -3.62
C HIS A 60 1.67 5.82 -4.77
N ALA A 61 2.46 6.86 -4.99
CA ALA A 61 3.67 6.73 -5.79
C ALA A 61 4.61 5.69 -5.14
N VAL A 62 5.23 4.82 -5.96
CA VAL A 62 6.11 3.75 -5.46
C VAL A 62 7.31 4.30 -4.68
N ASP A 63 7.76 5.51 -5.01
CA ASP A 63 8.87 6.20 -4.34
C ASP A 63 8.42 7.06 -3.14
N CYS A 64 7.12 7.05 -2.79
CA CYS A 64 6.60 7.74 -1.62
C CYS A 64 7.16 7.10 -0.33
N PRO A 65 7.75 7.89 0.59
CA PRO A 65 8.26 7.36 1.85
C PRO A 65 7.18 6.63 2.67
N GLN A 66 5.99 7.22 2.77
CA GLN A 66 4.86 6.60 3.49
C GLN A 66 4.48 5.25 2.87
N PHE A 67 4.46 5.14 1.54
CA PHE A 67 4.20 3.86 0.88
C PHE A 67 5.28 2.83 1.17
N GLN A 68 6.55 3.23 1.13
CA GLN A 68 7.67 2.34 1.44
C GLN A 68 7.61 1.81 2.88
N ASP A 69 7.23 2.67 3.83
CA ASP A 69 7.03 2.27 5.24
C ASP A 69 5.87 1.26 5.38
N LEU A 70 4.72 1.54 4.76
CA LEU A 70 3.56 0.65 4.78
C LEU A 70 3.88 -0.73 4.18
N VAL A 71 4.60 -0.76 3.06
CA VAL A 71 5.02 -2.01 2.42
C VAL A 71 6.06 -2.75 3.26
N ALA A 72 6.99 -2.06 3.90
CA ALA A 72 8.00 -2.68 4.75
C ALA A 72 7.39 -3.35 6.00
N ASP A 73 6.36 -2.73 6.59
CA ASP A 73 5.68 -3.29 7.76
C ASP A 73 4.79 -4.48 7.40
N SER A 74 4.23 -4.51 6.18
CA SER A 74 3.50 -5.70 5.67
C SER A 74 4.37 -6.96 5.49
N GLY A 75 5.71 -6.81 5.42
CA GLY A 75 6.65 -7.90 5.15
C GLY A 75 7.14 -8.68 6.37
N ARG A 76 6.85 -8.23 7.61
CA ARG A 76 7.40 -8.85 8.82
C ARG A 76 6.70 -10.13 9.29
N ASP A 77 5.57 -10.49 8.69
CA ASP A 77 4.80 -11.70 9.04
C ASP A 77 5.04 -12.89 8.07
N SER A 78 6.07 -12.84 7.22
CA SER A 78 6.33 -13.87 6.20
C SER A 78 7.13 -15.09 6.70
N SER A 79 6.85 -15.62 7.90
CA SER A 79 7.45 -16.88 8.37
C SER A 79 6.41 -17.98 8.64
N ALA A 80 6.51 -19.01 7.79
CA ALA A 80 6.02 -20.38 7.94
C ALA A 80 4.56 -20.73 7.59
N ASP A 81 4.49 -21.59 6.57
CA ASP A 81 3.50 -22.67 6.37
C ASP A 81 2.14 -22.31 5.75
N ARG A 82 2.01 -22.59 4.45
CA ARG A 82 0.85 -22.29 3.60
C ARG A 82 -0.22 -23.38 3.58
N THR A 83 -0.19 -24.34 4.50
CA THR A 83 -1.17 -25.45 4.48
C THR A 83 -1.83 -25.61 5.83
N SER A 84 -3.11 -25.22 5.91
CA SER A 84 -4.05 -25.47 7.00
C SER A 84 -3.94 -24.57 8.24
N CYS A 85 -4.59 -23.39 8.19
CA CYS A 85 -5.42 -22.83 9.26
C CYS A 85 -6.12 -21.54 8.77
N PRO A 86 -7.32 -21.20 9.28
CA PRO A 86 -8.10 -20.07 8.77
C PRO A 86 -7.42 -18.78 9.20
N ALA A 87 -6.97 -17.96 8.26
CA ALA A 87 -6.16 -16.77 8.56
C ALA A 87 -6.92 -15.79 9.48
N PRO A 88 -6.37 -15.42 10.65
CA PRO A 88 -6.75 -14.20 11.34
C PRO A 88 -5.57 -13.22 11.36
N ALA A 89 -5.91 -11.93 11.43
CA ALA A 89 -5.05 -10.76 11.66
C ALA A 89 -4.40 -10.13 10.40
N GLY A 90 -4.96 -8.95 10.04
CA GLY A 90 -4.17 -7.79 9.62
C GLY A 90 -3.52 -7.84 8.25
N TYR A 91 -4.20 -8.39 7.24
CA TYR A 91 -3.60 -8.58 5.92
C TYR A 91 -3.35 -7.24 5.20
N ILE A 92 -2.14 -6.69 5.35
CA ILE A 92 -1.66 -5.62 4.48
C ILE A 92 -1.17 -6.25 3.18
N LEU A 93 -2.03 -6.32 2.17
CA LEU A 93 -1.62 -6.79 0.85
C LEU A 93 -1.05 -5.62 0.05
N ALA A 94 0.28 -5.51 0.04
CA ALA A 94 0.98 -4.65 -0.89
C ALA A 94 0.90 -5.25 -2.31
N ILE A 95 -0.08 -4.80 -3.11
CA ILE A 95 -0.11 -5.08 -4.54
C ILE A 95 0.63 -3.94 -5.25
N ALA A 96 1.92 -4.13 -5.54
CA ALA A 96 2.64 -3.28 -6.48
C ALA A 96 2.16 -3.56 -7.92
N ALA A 97 0.92 -3.20 -8.23
CA ALA A 97 0.44 -3.18 -9.60
C ALA A 97 0.85 -1.86 -10.24
N ALA A 98 2.01 -1.84 -10.89
CA ALA A 98 2.39 -0.73 -11.76
C ALA A 98 1.33 -0.59 -12.86
N GLN A 99 0.45 0.41 -12.74
CA GLN A 99 -0.51 0.75 -13.78
C GLN A 99 0.27 1.20 -15.02
N ARG A 100 0.42 0.31 -16.01
CA ARG A 100 0.81 0.70 -17.36
C ARG A 100 -0.37 1.42 -17.98
N GLU A 101 -0.23 2.72 -18.23
CA GLU A 101 -1.23 3.49 -18.95
C GLU A 101 -1.55 2.82 -20.28
N ALA A 102 -2.81 2.44 -20.45
CA ALA A 102 -3.44 2.33 -21.74
C ALA A 102 -3.88 3.74 -22.15
N VAL A 103 -3.07 4.43 -22.96
CA VAL A 103 -3.54 5.53 -23.81
C VAL A 103 -3.11 5.19 -25.23
N GLY A 104 -4.11 4.95 -26.08
CA GLY A 104 -3.92 4.44 -27.43
C GLY A 104 -3.30 5.42 -28.42
N GLN A 105 -2.74 4.84 -29.48
CA GLN A 105 -2.76 5.34 -30.85
C GLN A 105 -3.04 4.17 -31.78
#